data_AF-A0A6M1YME5-F1
#
_entry.id   AF-A0A6M1YME5-F1
#
_cell.length_a   1.000
_cell.length_b   1.000
_cell.length_c   1.000
_cell.angle_alpha   90.00
_cell.angle_beta   90.00
_cell.angle_gamma   90.00
#
_symmetry.space_group_name_H-M   'P 1'
#
loop_
_entity.id
_entity.type
_entity.pdbx_description
1 polymer ?
#
loop_
_entity_poly.entity_id
_entity_poly.type
_entity_poly.pdbx_seq_one_letter_code
_entity_poly.pdbx_strand_id
1 'polypeptide(L)'
;KEYKNMDIKAVNSVISEIQKWTDTGISYELIFNLNMEKINAKYIFESLVDAWEKKIKTIYYIRTIQKDGSTAEKNECVSCAN
;
A
#
# COMPACT_ATOMS: atom_id res chain seq x y z
N LYS A 1 -12.94 6.27 4.66
CA LYS A 1 -13.00 5.15 5.62
C LYS A 1 -11.86 4.21 5.27
N GLU A 2 -10.86 4.02 6.14
CA GLU A 2 -9.72 3.15 5.83
C GLU A 2 -10.08 1.68 6.08
N TYR A 3 -9.67 0.80 5.17
CA TYR A 3 -9.99 -0.63 5.23
C TYR A 3 -8.98 -1.35 6.14
N LYS A 4 -9.39 -1.61 7.38
CA LYS A 4 -8.51 -2.12 8.45
C LYS A 4 -8.05 -3.57 8.28
N ASN A 5 -8.71 -4.36 7.42
CA ASN A 5 -8.52 -5.82 7.30
C ASN A 5 -8.29 -6.24 5.83
N MET A 6 -7.40 -5.56 5.12
CA MET A 6 -7.11 -5.85 3.72
C MET A 6 -5.88 -6.75 3.57
N ASP A 7 -5.92 -7.75 2.68
CA ASP A 7 -4.74 -8.54 2.34
C ASP A 7 -3.89 -7.81 1.30
N ILE A 8 -2.73 -7.32 1.73
CA ILE A 8 -1.85 -6.49 0.90
C ILE A 8 -1.37 -7.23 -0.35
N LYS A 9 -1.10 -8.53 -0.27
CA LYS A 9 -0.66 -9.32 -1.44
C LYS A 9 -1.78 -9.48 -2.48
N ALA A 10 -3.04 -9.46 -2.05
CA ALA A 10 -4.19 -9.42 -2.94
C ALA A 10 -4.31 -8.06 -3.64
N VAL A 11 -4.11 -6.96 -2.91
CA VAL A 11 -4.09 -5.60 -3.50
C VAL A 11 -2.97 -5.47 -4.53
N ASN A 12 -1.76 -5.96 -4.22
CA ASN A 12 -0.66 -6.00 -5.19
C ASN A 12 -1.06 -6.74 -6.48
N SER A 13 -1.81 -7.84 -6.37
CA SER A 13 -2.26 -8.60 -7.54
C SER A 13 -3.22 -7.80 -8.41
N VAL A 14 -4.15 -7.05 -7.80
CA VAL A 14 -5.08 -6.17 -8.51
C VAL A 14 -4.31 -5.02 -9.18
N ILE A 15 -3.42 -4.34 -8.45
CA ILE A 15 -2.63 -3.22 -8.99
C ILE A 15 -1.73 -3.68 -10.13
N SER A 16 -1.12 -4.86 -10.02
CA SER A 16 -0.32 -5.46 -11.11
C SER A 16 -1.14 -5.69 -12.38
N GLU A 17 -2.39 -6.13 -12.26
CA GLU A 17 -3.27 -6.30 -13.42
C GLU A 17 -3.63 -4.96 -14.08
N ILE A 18 -3.96 -3.95 -13.28
CA ILE A 18 -4.25 -2.59 -13.77
C ILE A 18 -3.00 -1.99 -14.43
N GLN A 19 -1.81 -2.25 -13.87
CA GLN A 19 -0.55 -1.70 -14.35
C GLN A 19 -0.21 -2.14 -15.79
N LYS A 20 -0.67 -3.32 -16.24
CA LYS A 20 -0.51 -3.80 -17.63
C LYS A 20 -1.18 -2.87 -18.64
N TRP A 21 -2.26 -2.21 -18.22
CA TRP A 21 -3.06 -1.28 -19.03
C TRP A 21 -2.74 0.19 -18.75
N THR A 22 -1.73 0.45 -17.91
CA THR A 22 -1.27 1.80 -17.56
C THR A 22 0.15 1.99 -18.09
N ASP A 23 0.32 2.89 -19.05
CA ASP A 23 1.60 3.24 -19.66
C ASP A 23 2.54 3.92 -18.65
N THR A 24 1.98 4.78 -17.79
CA THR A 24 2.64 5.47 -16.68
C THR A 24 2.55 4.68 -15.36
N GLY A 25 2.89 5.31 -14.23
CA GLY A 25 2.78 4.73 -12.89
C GLY A 25 1.41 4.98 -12.25
N ILE A 26 1.07 4.19 -11.23
CA ILE A 26 -0.14 4.36 -10.43
C ILE A 26 0.29 4.90 -9.06
N SER A 27 -0.40 5.93 -8.56
CA SER A 27 -0.24 6.45 -7.20
C SER A 27 -0.78 5.44 -6.17
N TYR A 28 -0.06 4.33 -6.00
CA TYR A 28 -0.45 3.20 -5.18
C TYR A 28 -0.01 3.39 -3.73
N GLU A 29 -0.96 3.25 -2.81
CA GLU A 29 -0.72 3.40 -1.38
C GLU A 29 -0.97 2.08 -0.63
N LEU A 30 0.02 1.70 0.19
CA LEU A 30 -0.04 0.55 1.08
C LEU A 30 -0.44 0.99 2.48
N ILE A 31 -1.40 0.30 3.10
CA ILE A 31 -1.85 0.59 4.46
C ILE A 31 -1.70 -0.67 5.31
N PHE A 32 -0.74 -0.67 6.24
CA PHE A 32 -0.51 -1.79 7.15
C PHE A 32 -1.18 -1.53 8.50
N ASN A 33 -2.08 -2.42 8.92
CA ASN A 33 -2.67 -2.33 10.24
C ASN A 33 -1.80 -3.07 11.27
N LEU A 34 -1.04 -2.33 12.09
CA LEU A 34 -0.12 -2.90 13.08
C LEU A 34 -0.83 -3.55 14.28
N ASN A 35 -2.16 -3.46 14.34
CA ASN A 35 -2.99 -4.18 15.30
C ASN A 35 -3.24 -5.64 14.91
N MET A 36 -2.94 -6.01 13.67
CA MET A 36 -3.09 -7.39 13.18
C MET A 36 -1.82 -8.18 13.46
N GLU A 37 -1.95 -9.33 14.13
CA GLU A 37 -0.81 -10.19 14.53
C GLU A 37 0.06 -10.62 13.34
N LYS A 38 -0.55 -10.85 12.17
CA LYS A 38 0.15 -11.21 10.92
C LYS A 38 1.12 -10.10 10.45
N ILE A 39 0.86 -8.84 10.80
CA ILE A 39 1.59 -7.69 10.28
C ILE A 39 2.82 -7.44 11.15
N ASN A 40 3.93 -8.06 10.75
CA ASN A 40 5.25 -7.83 11.32
C ASN A 40 6.22 -7.28 10.25
N ALA A 41 7.43 -6.90 10.66
CA ALA A 41 8.44 -6.34 9.75
C ALA A 41 8.75 -7.27 8.56
N LYS A 42 8.78 -8.59 8.79
CA LYS A 42 8.97 -9.59 7.73
C LYS A 42 7.82 -9.55 6.73
N TYR A 43 6.57 -9.54 7.18
CA TYR A 43 5.40 -9.48 6.28
C TYR A 43 5.36 -8.18 5.46
N ILE A 44 5.72 -7.04 6.05
CA ILE A 44 5.82 -5.76 5.33
C ILE A 44 6.89 -5.88 4.24
N PHE A 45 8.10 -6.36 4.57
CA PHE A 45 9.16 -6.56 3.61
C PHE A 45 8.75 -7.51 2.47
N GLU A 46 8.18 -8.67 2.80
CA GLU A 46 7.67 -9.61 1.80
C GLU A 46 6.59 -8.99 0.90
N SER A 47 5.76 -8.10 1.43
CA SER A 47 4.72 -7.40 0.65
C SER A 47 5.32 -6.40 -0.35
N LEU A 48 6.46 -5.78 0.00
CA LEU A 48 7.20 -4.91 -0.90
C LEU A 48 7.94 -5.72 -1.98
N VAL A 49 8.55 -6.85 -1.61
CA VAL A 49 9.17 -7.78 -2.57
C VAL A 49 8.12 -8.33 -3.54
N ASP A 50 6.96 -8.76 -3.03
CA ASP A 50 5.84 -9.24 -3.85
C ASP A 50 5.37 -8.18 -4.87
N ALA A 51 5.30 -6.91 -4.46
CA ALA A 51 4.96 -5.80 -5.37
C ALA A 51 6.00 -5.63 -6.49
N TRP A 52 7.29 -5.70 -6.15
CA TRP A 52 8.39 -5.60 -7.11
C TRP A 52 8.41 -6.78 -8.09
N GLU A 53 8.24 -8.01 -7.60
CA GLU A 53 8.15 -9.22 -8.43
C GLU A 53 7.00 -9.13 -9.43
N LYS A 54 5.86 -8.58 -9.00
CA LYS A 54 4.66 -8.32 -9.82
C LYS A 54 4.76 -7.12 -10.76
N LYS A 55 5.94 -6.50 -10.89
CA LYS A 55 6.21 -5.38 -11.80
C LYS A 55 5.33 -4.14 -11.55
N ILE A 56 4.89 -3.94 -10.32
CA ILE A 56 4.27 -2.66 -9.92
C ILE A 56 5.35 -1.58 -10.04
N LYS A 57 5.06 -0.51 -10.80
CA LYS A 57 6.07 0.50 -11.14
C LYS A 57 6.45 1.39 -9.95
N THR A 58 5.49 1.72 -9.10
CA THR A 58 5.66 2.69 -8.00
C THR A 58 4.80 2.34 -6.79
N ILE A 59 5.32 2.63 -5.59
CA ILE A 59 4.55 2.73 -4.35
C ILE A 59 4.72 4.17 -3.87
N TYR A 60 3.60 4.89 -3.77
CA TYR A 60 3.60 6.31 -3.47
C TYR A 60 3.69 6.57 -1.97
N TYR A 61 2.92 5.84 -1.17
CA TYR A 61 2.97 5.90 0.28
C TYR A 61 2.89 4.53 0.92
N ILE A 62 3.56 4.40 2.06
CA ILE A 62 3.38 3.31 3.01
C ILE A 62 2.86 3.94 4.30
N ARG A 63 1.60 3.64 4.63
CA ARG A 63 0.96 4.09 5.86
C ARG A 63 0.80 2.93 6.83
N THR A 64 0.71 3.30 8.10
CA THR A 64 0.45 2.37 9.19
C THR A 64 -0.71 2.86 10.04
N ILE A 65 -1.59 1.95 10.41
CA ILE A 65 -2.52 2.15 11.53
C ILE A 65 -1.78 1.70 12.78
N GLN A 66 -1.56 2.63 13.70
CA GLN A 66 -0.82 2.40 14.93
C GLN A 66 -1.62 1.61 15.94
N LYS A 67 -0.95 1.13 17.00
CA LYS A 67 -1.58 0.30 18.04
C LYS A 67 -2.67 1.01 18.84
N ASP A 68 -2.57 2.32 18.95
CA ASP A 68 -3.58 3.20 19.55
C ASP A 68 -4.74 3.53 18.57
N GLY A 69 -4.71 2.95 17.36
CA GLY A 69 -5.69 3.19 16.31
C GLY A 69 -5.49 4.51 15.55
N SER A 70 -4.45 5.27 15.89
CA SER A 70 -4.11 6.50 15.17
C SER A 70 -3.47 6.21 13.82
N THR A 71 -3.59 7.17 12.92
CA THR A 71 -2.92 7.21 11.62
C THR A 71 -2.25 8.57 11.52
N ALA A 72 -1.03 8.62 11.01
CA ALA A 72 -0.34 9.89 10.79
C ALA A 72 -1.22 10.85 9.99
N GLU A 73 -1.27 12.12 10.39
CA GLU A 73 -2.05 13.14 9.70
C GLU A 73 -1.63 13.25 8.23
N LYS A 74 -2.63 13.42 7.36
CA LYS A 74 -2.42 13.51 5.92
C LYS A 74 -1.88 14.89 5.58
N ASN A 75 -0.59 15.01 5.33
CA ASN A 75 -0.08 16.11 4.50
C ASN A 75 -0.42 15.73 3.05
N GLU A 76 -1.57 16.19 2.57
CA GLU A 76 -2.01 15.91 1.21
C GLU A 76 -0.97 16.44 0.21
N CYS A 77 -0.49 15.57 -0.69
CA CYS A 77 0.36 15.99 -1.78
C CYS A 77 -0.55 16.53 -2.90
N VAL A 78 -1.00 17.77 -2.73
CA VAL A 78 -2.08 18.37 -3.55
C VAL A 78 -1.61 18.85 -4.93
N SER A 79 -0.32 18.80 -5.24
CA SER A 79 0.21 19.50 -6.42
C SER A 79 -0.18 18.87 -7.76
N CYS A 80 -0.46 17.57 -7.81
CA CYS A 80 -0.63 16.82 -9.06
C CYS A 80 -1.98 16.07 -9.17
N ALA A 81 -2.91 16.30 -8.24
CA ALA A 81 -4.17 15.56 -8.12
C ALA A 81 -5.41 16.45 -8.35
N ASN A 82 -5.31 17.42 -9.26
CA ASN A 82 -6.41 18.32 -9.66
C ASN A 82 -7.33 17.70 -10.72
#